data_AF-W7TF97-F1
#
_entry.id   AF-W7TF97-F1
#
_cell.length_a   1.000
_cell.length_b   1.000
_cell.length_c   1.000
_cell.angle_alpha   90.00
_cell.angle_beta   90.00
_cell.angle_gamma   90.00
#
_symmetry.space_group_name_H-M   'P 1'
#
loop_
_entity.id
_entity.type
_entity.pdbx_description
1 polymer ?
#
loop_
_entity_poly.entity_id
_entity_poly.type
_entity_poly.pdbx_seq_one_letter_code
_entity_poly.pdbx_strand_id
1 'polypeptide(L)'
;MLNLLALTSDPLLCDPCHFEGDTILYFEEGDPTARIEVTPDEQGRYPLGAGSWDWFLSVRTDPDGDAAQLADAGRLYPQDGEILVTQGMPGRDPVFPAIPQPGFHQIQRLVPLFRREVAEVVVAWTNDVYRRHPHGSVRAHWIGDEIEVLSAIDCHREWHSYDWICADKNGRYSIASCWVWTRLD
;
A
#
# COMPACT_ATOMS: atom_id res chain seq x y z
N MET A 1 10.80 21.69 7.95
CA MET A 1 11.53 20.71 8.78
C MET A 1 11.04 19.34 8.34
N LEU A 2 11.78 18.69 7.43
CA LEU A 2 11.46 17.33 6.98
C LEU A 2 12.03 16.38 8.04
N ASN A 3 11.16 15.64 8.72
CA ASN A 3 11.59 14.48 9.48
C ASN A 3 11.84 13.36 8.47
N LEU A 4 13.11 13.04 8.20
CA LEU A 4 13.46 11.79 7.52
C LEU A 4 13.26 10.67 8.55
N LEU A 5 12.16 9.94 8.43
CA LEU A 5 12.01 8.65 9.10
C LEU A 5 12.65 7.61 8.20
N ALA A 6 13.91 7.26 8.48
CA ALA A 6 14.44 5.96 8.07
C ALA A 6 13.64 4.91 8.85
N LEU A 7 12.85 4.10 8.15
CA LEU A 7 12.08 3.00 8.75
C LEU A 7 13.09 1.94 9.20
N THR A 8 13.47 1.95 10.48
CA THR A 8 14.07 0.78 11.12
C THR A 8 12.96 -0.05 11.78
N SER A 9 13.18 -1.35 11.85
CA SER A 9 12.20 -2.32 12.33
C SER A 9 12.11 -2.41 13.87
N ASP A 10 12.86 -1.60 14.63
CA ASP A 10 12.90 -1.67 16.10
C ASP A 10 13.02 -0.27 16.75
N PRO A 11 12.02 0.19 17.53
CA PRO A 11 12.01 1.53 18.14
C PRO A 11 12.87 1.67 19.41
N LEU A 12 13.70 0.69 19.78
CA LEU A 12 14.43 0.69 21.06
C LEU A 12 15.97 0.83 20.95
N LEU A 13 16.53 1.02 19.75
CA LEU A 13 17.97 1.25 19.56
C LEU A 13 18.18 2.60 18.88
N CYS A 14 19.07 3.41 19.47
CA CYS A 14 19.71 4.67 19.06
C CYS A 14 19.18 5.39 17.80
N ASP A 15 19.08 6.73 17.86
CA ASP A 15 18.78 7.61 16.72
C ASP A 15 19.51 7.11 15.45
N PRO A 16 18.80 6.52 14.47
CA PRO A 16 19.43 5.77 13.37
C PRO A 16 20.19 6.68 12.41
N CYS A 17 19.92 7.99 12.48
CA CYS A 17 20.71 9.01 11.84
C CYS A 17 20.61 10.37 12.56
N HIS A 18 21.71 11.12 12.61
CA HIS A 18 21.74 12.49 13.13
C HIS A 18 22.78 13.34 12.40
N PHE A 19 22.70 14.66 12.60
CA PHE A 19 23.69 15.60 12.08
C PHE A 19 24.82 15.82 13.09
N GLU A 20 26.06 15.73 12.63
CA GLU A 20 27.24 16.29 13.30
C GLU A 20 27.82 17.40 12.44
N GLY A 21 27.51 18.65 12.81
CA GLY A 21 27.82 19.80 11.96
C GLY A 21 27.06 19.76 10.64
N ASP A 22 27.78 19.73 9.52
CA ASP A 22 27.24 19.58 8.17
C ASP A 22 27.34 18.15 7.64
N THR A 23 27.59 17.17 8.50
CA THR A 23 27.69 15.76 8.11
C THR A 23 26.51 14.98 8.67
N ILE A 24 25.89 14.15 7.84
CA ILE A 24 24.89 13.17 8.30
C ILE A 24 25.62 11.89 8.68
N LEU A 25 25.40 11.41 9.89
CA LEU A 25 25.81 10.10 10.35
C LEU A 25 24.61 9.16 10.30
N TYR A 26 24.79 7.97 9.74
CA TYR A 26 23.86 6.86 9.92
C TYR A 26 24.60 5.57 10.22
N PHE A 27 23.93 4.64 10.90
CA PHE A 27 24.49 3.37 11.34
C PHE A 27 23.88 2.22 10.54
N GLU A 28 24.69 1.24 10.15
CA GLU A 28 24.22 0.06 9.43
C GLU A 28 23.42 -0.86 10.37
N GLU A 29 22.30 -1.40 9.89
CA GLU A 29 21.46 -2.31 10.67
C GLU A 29 22.26 -3.60 10.96
N GLY A 30 22.48 -3.90 12.24
CA GLY A 30 23.23 -5.08 12.69
C GLY A 30 24.72 -4.84 13.03
N ASP A 31 25.27 -3.66 12.70
CA ASP A 31 26.60 -3.24 13.18
C ASP A 31 26.58 -1.78 13.66
N PRO A 32 26.38 -1.52 14.98
CA PRO A 32 26.35 -0.17 15.53
C PRO A 32 27.72 0.53 15.50
N THR A 33 28.78 -0.14 15.05
CA THR A 33 30.11 0.45 14.87
C THR A 33 30.41 0.83 13.42
N ALA A 34 29.64 0.31 12.46
CA ALA A 34 29.69 0.68 11.07
C ALA A 34 28.95 2.02 10.86
N ARG A 35 29.69 3.11 11.05
CA ARG A 35 29.21 4.47 10.78
C ARG A 35 29.42 4.83 9.32
N ILE A 36 28.41 5.41 8.68
CA ILE A 36 28.53 5.98 7.35
C ILE A 36 28.34 7.49 7.46
N GLU A 37 29.33 8.22 6.93
CA GLU A 37 29.38 9.67 6.94
C GLU A 37 28.99 10.19 5.56
N VAL A 38 27.98 11.06 5.51
CA VAL A 38 27.52 11.69 4.27
C VAL A 38 27.71 13.20 4.39
N THR A 39 28.64 13.72 3.59
CA THR A 39 28.91 15.15 3.46
C THR A 39 28.17 15.76 2.28
N PRO A 40 27.81 17.05 2.33
CA PRO A 40 27.16 17.72 1.23
C PRO A 40 28.13 17.97 0.08
N ASP A 41 27.59 18.01 -1.14
CA ASP A 41 28.33 18.49 -2.31
C ASP A 41 28.55 20.01 -2.28
N GLU A 42 29.25 20.54 -3.29
CA GLU A 42 29.52 21.98 -3.45
C GLU A 42 28.25 22.85 -3.50
N GLN A 43 27.08 22.25 -3.74
CA GLN A 43 25.77 22.91 -3.76
C GLN A 43 24.97 22.70 -2.47
N GLY A 44 25.55 22.07 -1.44
CA GLY A 44 24.89 21.82 -0.16
C GLY A 44 23.93 20.62 -0.17
N ARG A 45 24.03 19.71 -1.15
CA ARG A 45 23.14 18.54 -1.28
C ARG A 45 23.81 17.28 -0.77
N TYR A 46 23.09 16.47 -0.02
CA TYR A 46 23.60 15.22 0.55
C TYR A 46 23.31 14.05 -0.39
N PRO A 47 24.32 13.26 -0.82
CA PRO A 47 24.14 12.09 -1.68
C PRO A 47 23.64 10.88 -0.87
N LEU A 48 22.49 11.03 -0.22
CA LEU A 48 21.89 9.95 0.56
C LEU A 48 21.65 8.73 -0.35
N GLY A 49 22.02 7.54 0.13
CA GLY A 49 21.76 6.26 -0.54
C GLY A 49 22.37 6.07 -1.92
N ALA A 50 23.39 6.87 -2.29
CA ALA A 50 24.06 6.73 -3.57
C ALA A 50 24.68 5.32 -3.71
N GLY A 51 24.18 4.54 -4.67
CA GLY A 51 24.73 3.24 -5.05
C GLY A 51 24.53 2.10 -4.04
N SER A 52 23.76 2.33 -2.98
CA SER A 52 23.64 1.38 -1.85
C SER A 52 22.23 1.25 -1.29
N TRP A 53 21.34 2.22 -1.51
CA TRP A 53 19.95 2.13 -1.05
C TRP A 53 19.00 1.89 -2.21
N ASP A 54 18.08 0.96 -2.02
CA ASP A 54 16.89 0.87 -2.84
C ASP A 54 15.91 1.96 -2.41
N TRP A 55 15.93 3.07 -3.15
CA TRP A 55 14.94 4.12 -3.00
C TRP A 55 13.60 3.63 -3.53
N PHE A 56 12.62 3.47 -2.65
CA PHE A 56 11.24 3.35 -3.05
C PHE A 56 10.49 4.64 -2.69
N LEU A 57 9.64 5.09 -3.62
CA LEU A 57 8.75 6.20 -3.34
C LEU A 57 7.70 5.73 -2.35
N SER A 58 7.85 6.05 -1.06
CA SER A 58 6.78 5.81 -0.09
C SER A 58 5.63 6.76 -0.41
N VAL A 59 4.54 6.25 -0.95
CA VAL A 59 3.40 7.10 -1.29
C VAL A 59 2.71 7.59 -0.03
N ARG A 60 2.48 8.90 0.03
CA ARG A 60 1.70 9.55 1.08
C ARG A 60 0.30 8.93 1.07
N THR A 61 -0.11 8.35 2.19
CA THR A 61 -1.53 8.10 2.41
C THR A 61 -2.23 9.46 2.56
N ASP A 62 -3.43 9.59 2.01
CA ASP A 62 -4.31 10.74 2.20
C ASP A 62 -5.51 10.28 3.05
N PRO A 63 -5.40 10.31 4.39
CA PRO A 63 -6.44 9.78 5.26
C PRO A 63 -7.79 10.49 5.09
N ASP A 64 -7.76 11.80 4.78
CA ASP A 64 -8.97 12.60 4.59
C ASP A 64 -9.63 12.24 3.25
N GLY A 65 -8.83 12.07 2.20
CA GLY A 65 -9.28 11.54 0.91
C GLY A 65 -9.89 10.14 1.06
N ASP A 66 -9.22 9.22 1.73
CA ASP A 66 -9.71 7.86 1.99
C ASP A 66 -11.05 7.89 2.76
N ALA A 67 -11.15 8.72 3.81
CA ALA A 67 -12.36 8.85 4.60
C ALA A 67 -13.54 9.40 3.78
N ALA A 68 -13.29 10.36 2.89
CA ALA A 68 -14.30 10.88 1.97
C ALA A 68 -14.81 9.79 1.01
N GLN A 69 -13.92 8.93 0.49
CA GLN A 69 -14.32 7.82 -0.38
C GLN A 69 -15.17 6.78 0.36
N LEU A 70 -14.83 6.46 1.61
CA LEU A 70 -15.59 5.52 2.43
C LEU A 70 -16.97 6.07 2.83
N ALA A 71 -17.10 7.40 2.96
CA ALA A 71 -18.35 8.05 3.30
C ALA A 71 -19.34 8.14 2.12
N ASP A 72 -18.87 8.05 0.87
CA ASP A 72 -19.71 8.13 -0.31
C ASP A 72 -20.40 6.79 -0.62
N ALA A 73 -21.48 6.52 0.11
CA ALA A 73 -22.33 5.34 -0.10
C ALA A 73 -22.91 5.25 -1.53
N GLY A 74 -23.00 6.38 -2.25
CA GLY A 74 -23.49 6.41 -3.63
C GLY A 74 -22.64 5.56 -4.58
N ARG A 75 -21.33 5.45 -4.30
CA ARG A 75 -20.40 4.66 -5.11
C ARG A 75 -20.60 3.16 -4.94
N LEU A 76 -21.29 2.72 -3.89
CA LEU A 76 -21.48 1.31 -3.54
C LEU A 76 -22.86 0.76 -3.95
N TYR A 77 -23.68 1.54 -4.66
CA TYR A 77 -24.87 1.00 -5.31
C TYR A 77 -24.47 0.07 -6.48
N PRO A 78 -24.96 -1.20 -6.50
CA PRO A 78 -24.73 -2.11 -7.61
C PRO A 78 -25.32 -1.60 -8.92
N GLN A 79 -24.55 -1.74 -10.00
CA GLN A 79 -25.02 -1.55 -11.37
C GLN A 79 -25.40 -2.91 -12.00
N ASP A 80 -25.98 -2.87 -13.19
CA ASP A 80 -26.42 -4.07 -13.91
C ASP A 80 -25.30 -5.10 -14.06
N GLY A 81 -25.56 -6.32 -13.57
CA GLY A 81 -24.62 -7.45 -13.63
C GLY A 81 -23.59 -7.49 -12.49
N GLU A 82 -23.58 -6.49 -11.59
CA GLU A 82 -22.72 -6.51 -10.41
C GLU A 82 -23.35 -7.34 -9.27
N ILE A 83 -22.52 -8.13 -8.61
CA ILE A 83 -22.85 -8.82 -7.36
C ILE A 83 -22.14 -8.12 -6.20
N LEU A 84 -22.69 -8.29 -5.01
CA LEU A 84 -22.10 -7.78 -3.78
C LEU A 84 -21.01 -8.74 -3.27
N VAL A 85 -19.84 -8.19 -2.96
CA VAL A 85 -18.70 -8.93 -2.42
C VAL A 85 -18.12 -8.23 -1.20
N THR A 86 -17.53 -8.99 -0.30
CA THR A 86 -16.80 -8.45 0.86
C THR A 86 -15.47 -9.19 1.02
N GLN A 87 -14.44 -8.47 1.45
CA GLN A 87 -13.19 -9.05 1.92
C GLN A 87 -13.21 -8.95 3.45
N GLY A 88 -13.42 -10.08 4.11
CA GLY A 88 -13.56 -10.14 5.57
C GLY A 88 -14.84 -10.83 6.04
N MET A 89 -15.36 -10.39 7.18
CA MET A 89 -16.54 -10.98 7.82
C MET A 89 -17.83 -10.31 7.33
N PRO A 90 -18.77 -11.07 6.74
CA PRO A 90 -20.10 -10.57 6.40
C PRO A 90 -20.77 -9.84 7.57
N GLY A 91 -21.33 -8.66 7.33
CA GLY A 91 -22.02 -7.84 8.33
C GLY A 91 -21.12 -6.97 9.21
N ARG A 92 -19.80 -7.03 9.05
CA ARG A 92 -18.84 -6.14 9.71
C ARG A 92 -18.08 -5.26 8.72
N ASP A 93 -17.59 -5.88 7.66
CA ASP A 93 -16.77 -5.19 6.67
C ASP A 93 -17.62 -4.62 5.53
N PRO A 94 -17.14 -3.58 4.82
CA PRO A 94 -17.89 -3.00 3.72
C PRO A 94 -18.15 -4.02 2.62
N VAL A 95 -19.17 -3.68 1.82
CA VAL A 95 -19.60 -4.49 0.69
C VAL A 95 -19.40 -3.69 -0.58
N PHE A 96 -18.84 -4.34 -1.59
CA PHE A 96 -18.42 -3.73 -2.83
C PHE A 96 -19.14 -4.40 -4.00
N PRO A 97 -19.76 -3.62 -4.92
CA PRO A 97 -20.33 -4.19 -6.12
C PRO A 97 -19.25 -4.50 -7.17
N ALA A 98 -19.29 -5.70 -7.74
CA ALA A 98 -18.30 -6.17 -8.71
C ALA A 98 -18.90 -7.14 -9.72
N ILE A 99 -18.27 -7.26 -10.89
CA ILE A 99 -18.56 -8.36 -11.82
C ILE A 99 -17.67 -9.56 -11.44
N PRO A 100 -18.21 -10.77 -11.32
CA PRO A 100 -17.39 -11.96 -11.14
C PRO A 100 -16.57 -12.24 -12.41
N GLN A 101 -15.24 -12.34 -12.31
CA GLN A 101 -14.41 -12.69 -13.46
C GLN A 101 -14.79 -14.08 -14.00
N PRO A 102 -15.18 -14.20 -15.29
CA PRO A 102 -15.56 -15.49 -15.86
C PRO A 102 -14.38 -16.49 -15.86
N GLY A 103 -14.65 -17.74 -15.50
CA GLY A 103 -13.68 -18.84 -15.60
C GLY A 103 -12.59 -18.86 -14.52
N PHE A 104 -12.56 -17.87 -13.62
CA PHE A 104 -11.68 -17.87 -12.44
C PHE A 104 -12.47 -18.23 -11.18
N HIS A 105 -12.60 -19.54 -10.96
CA HIS A 105 -13.06 -20.13 -9.70
C HIS A 105 -11.98 -21.07 -9.19
N GLN A 106 -10.82 -20.52 -8.78
CA GLN A 106 -9.85 -21.34 -8.08
C GLN A 106 -10.42 -21.61 -6.68
N ILE A 107 -10.93 -22.82 -6.46
CA ILE A 107 -11.28 -23.38 -5.15
C ILE A 107 -12.00 -22.36 -4.25
N GLN A 108 -13.27 -22.05 -4.57
CA GLN A 108 -14.15 -21.19 -3.76
C GLN A 108 -13.74 -19.71 -3.62
N ARG A 109 -12.70 -19.25 -4.33
CA ARG A 109 -12.35 -17.82 -4.36
C ARG A 109 -12.96 -17.14 -5.57
N LEU A 110 -13.72 -16.08 -5.32
CA LEU A 110 -14.22 -15.18 -6.34
C LEU A 110 -13.12 -14.18 -6.70
N VAL A 111 -12.97 -13.86 -7.99
CA VAL A 111 -12.13 -12.75 -8.45
C VAL A 111 -13.04 -11.61 -8.90
N PRO A 112 -13.25 -10.57 -8.07
CA PRO A 112 -14.13 -9.46 -8.42
C PRO A 112 -13.45 -8.47 -9.38
N LEU A 113 -14.21 -7.99 -10.36
CA LEU A 113 -13.83 -6.93 -11.28
C LEU A 113 -14.61 -5.65 -10.92
N PHE A 114 -13.93 -4.71 -10.27
CA PHE A 114 -14.50 -3.47 -9.79
C PHE A 114 -14.44 -2.38 -10.86
N ARG A 115 -15.53 -1.63 -11.06
CA ARG A 115 -15.45 -0.36 -11.81
C ARG A 115 -14.60 0.66 -11.05
N ARG A 116 -14.04 1.66 -11.75
CA ARG A 116 -13.10 2.67 -11.19
C ARG A 116 -13.57 3.24 -9.86
N GLU A 117 -14.84 3.62 -9.74
CA GLU A 117 -15.33 4.26 -8.53
C GLU A 117 -15.37 3.30 -7.34
N VAL A 118 -15.69 2.04 -7.57
CA VAL A 118 -15.68 1.02 -6.51
C VAL A 118 -14.24 0.65 -6.15
N ALA A 119 -13.36 0.57 -7.15
CA ALA A 119 -11.93 0.31 -6.97
C ALA A 119 -11.28 1.36 -6.05
N GLU A 120 -11.65 2.64 -6.20
CA GLU A 120 -11.21 3.70 -5.30
C GLU A 120 -11.64 3.50 -3.85
N VAL A 121 -12.89 3.05 -3.61
CA VAL A 121 -13.36 2.75 -2.25
C VAL A 121 -12.65 1.51 -1.69
N VAL A 122 -12.38 0.50 -2.51
CA VAL A 122 -11.60 -0.68 -2.10
C VAL A 122 -10.17 -0.28 -1.71
N VAL A 123 -9.53 0.61 -2.46
CA VAL A 123 -8.19 1.16 -2.12
C VAL A 123 -8.24 1.94 -0.80
N ALA A 124 -9.22 2.82 -0.62
CA ALA A 124 -9.39 3.59 0.62
C ALA A 124 -9.61 2.68 1.84
N TRP A 125 -10.46 1.65 1.70
CA TRP A 125 -10.69 0.66 2.74
C TRP A 125 -9.43 -0.14 3.06
N THR A 126 -8.67 -0.53 2.04
CA THR A 126 -7.40 -1.25 2.20
C THR A 126 -6.42 -0.43 3.04
N ASN A 127 -6.29 0.86 2.75
CA ASN A 127 -5.43 1.77 3.51
C ASN A 127 -5.94 2.00 4.94
N ASP A 128 -7.26 2.02 5.15
CA ASP A 128 -7.85 2.08 6.50
C ASP A 128 -7.52 0.82 7.32
N VAL A 129 -7.65 -0.37 6.72
CA VAL A 129 -7.26 -1.63 7.36
C VAL A 129 -5.78 -1.61 7.72
N TYR A 130 -4.91 -1.14 6.82
CA TYR A 130 -3.48 -0.97 7.10
C TYR A 130 -3.20 -0.05 8.28
N ARG A 131 -3.87 1.10 8.36
CA ARG A 131 -3.72 2.02 9.51
C ARG A 131 -4.06 1.35 10.83
N ARG A 132 -5.06 0.48 10.85
CA ARG A 132 -5.48 -0.28 12.05
C ARG A 132 -4.57 -1.47 12.35
N HIS A 133 -3.99 -2.09 11.31
CA HIS A 133 -3.24 -3.34 11.39
C HIS A 133 -1.99 -3.34 10.48
N PRO A 134 -0.95 -2.53 10.79
CA PRO A 134 0.15 -2.26 9.85
C PRO A 134 1.07 -3.45 9.56
N HIS A 135 1.15 -4.43 10.46
CA HIS A 135 2.06 -5.58 10.35
C HIS A 135 1.47 -6.79 9.60
N GLY A 136 0.22 -6.72 9.14
CA GLY A 136 -0.46 -7.86 8.49
C GLY A 136 -1.37 -7.46 7.33
N SER A 137 -1.31 -6.20 6.90
CA SER A 137 -2.19 -5.65 5.88
C SER A 137 -1.38 -5.04 4.74
N VAL A 138 -1.98 -4.92 3.58
CA VAL A 138 -1.35 -4.29 2.42
C VAL A 138 -1.68 -2.79 2.37
N ARG A 139 -0.91 -2.02 1.60
CA ARG A 139 -1.28 -0.66 1.17
C ARG A 139 -1.59 -0.66 -0.32
N ALA A 140 -2.44 0.26 -0.77
CA ALA A 140 -2.70 0.43 -2.19
C ALA A 140 -2.81 1.92 -2.54
N HIS A 141 -2.40 2.31 -3.74
CA HIS A 141 -2.61 3.68 -4.21
C HIS A 141 -2.65 3.75 -5.74
N TRP A 142 -3.16 4.86 -6.25
CA TRP A 142 -3.27 5.11 -7.67
C TRP A 142 -2.01 5.78 -8.24
N ILE A 143 -1.55 5.28 -9.38
CA ILE A 143 -0.53 5.92 -10.21
C ILE A 143 -1.17 6.10 -11.60
N GLY A 144 -1.70 7.30 -11.83
CA GLY A 144 -2.57 7.56 -12.97
C GLY A 144 -3.82 6.68 -12.94
N ASP A 145 -3.93 5.77 -13.90
CA ASP A 145 -5.05 4.84 -14.06
C ASP A 145 -4.76 3.42 -13.57
N GLU A 146 -3.58 3.20 -12.96
CA GLU A 146 -3.17 1.91 -12.41
C GLU A 146 -3.13 1.96 -10.89
N ILE A 147 -3.24 0.79 -10.26
CA ILE A 147 -3.13 0.64 -8.81
C ILE A 147 -1.84 -0.10 -8.50
N GLU A 148 -0.99 0.47 -7.66
CA GLU A 148 0.12 -0.24 -7.04
C GLU A 148 -0.32 -0.76 -5.66
N VAL A 149 -0.16 -2.05 -5.42
CA VAL A 149 -0.42 -2.71 -4.15
C VAL A 149 0.90 -3.15 -3.52
N LEU A 150 1.14 -2.70 -2.29
CA LEU A 150 2.33 -2.99 -1.50
C LEU A 150 1.97 -3.95 -0.37
N SER A 151 2.52 -5.16 -0.41
CA SER A 151 2.31 -6.14 0.66
C SER A 151 3.25 -5.90 1.85
N ALA A 152 2.69 -5.76 3.06
CA ALA A 152 3.50 -5.80 4.28
C ALA A 152 3.88 -7.23 4.69
N ILE A 153 3.25 -8.27 4.14
CA ILE A 153 3.57 -9.67 4.53
C ILE A 153 4.99 -10.04 4.07
N ASP A 154 5.51 -9.39 3.03
CA ASP A 154 6.88 -9.57 2.56
C ASP A 154 7.86 -8.56 3.17
N CYS A 155 7.46 -7.68 4.11
CA CYS A 155 8.41 -6.73 4.73
C CYS A 155 9.46 -7.38 5.64
N HIS A 156 9.37 -8.70 5.88
CA HIS A 156 10.40 -9.50 6.54
C HIS A 156 11.36 -10.21 5.57
N ARG A 157 11.11 -10.10 4.25
CA ARG A 157 12.06 -10.45 3.20
C ARG A 157 12.56 -9.13 2.62
N GLU A 158 13.83 -9.07 2.26
CA GLU A 158 14.53 -7.87 1.78
C GLU A 158 13.94 -7.23 0.49
N TRP A 159 12.75 -7.63 0.06
CA TRP A 159 12.11 -7.26 -1.19
C TRP A 159 10.61 -7.02 -0.95
N HIS A 160 10.18 -5.76 -1.05
CA HIS A 160 8.77 -5.43 -1.14
C HIS A 160 8.19 -6.07 -2.41
N SER A 161 7.16 -6.91 -2.30
CA SER A 161 6.40 -7.38 -3.46
C SER A 161 5.39 -6.31 -3.86
N TYR A 162 5.50 -5.86 -5.12
CA TYR A 162 4.60 -4.91 -5.74
C TYR A 162 3.71 -5.66 -6.73
N ASP A 163 2.40 -5.49 -6.60
CA ASP A 163 1.45 -5.91 -7.62
C ASP A 163 0.88 -4.68 -8.32
N TRP A 164 1.02 -4.66 -9.65
CA TRP A 164 0.43 -3.64 -10.51
C TRP A 164 -0.91 -4.14 -11.06
N ILE A 165 -1.97 -3.37 -10.82
CA ILE A 165 -3.31 -3.69 -11.30
C ILE A 165 -3.72 -2.65 -12.33
N CYS A 166 -3.80 -3.11 -13.58
CA CYS A 166 -4.38 -2.36 -14.69
C CYS A 166 -5.88 -2.67 -14.80
N ALA A 167 -6.62 -1.73 -15.38
CA ALA A 167 -7.99 -2.00 -15.81
C ALA A 167 -8.02 -3.07 -16.93
N ASP A 168 -9.05 -3.91 -16.92
CA ASP A 168 -9.36 -4.80 -18.03
C ASP A 168 -9.89 -4.01 -19.24
N LYS A 169 -10.20 -4.73 -20.34
CA LYS A 169 -10.77 -4.14 -21.56
C LYS A 169 -12.09 -3.38 -21.36
N ASN A 170 -12.75 -3.55 -20.22
CA ASN A 170 -14.01 -2.90 -19.87
C ASN A 170 -13.81 -1.79 -18.81
N GLY A 171 -12.57 -1.42 -18.48
CA GLY A 171 -12.28 -0.40 -17.48
C GLY A 171 -12.43 -0.89 -16.04
N ARG A 172 -12.34 -2.21 -15.78
CA ARG A 172 -12.53 -2.81 -14.45
C ARG A 172 -11.26 -3.38 -13.85
N TYR A 173 -11.10 -3.22 -12.55
CA TYR A 173 -9.90 -3.55 -11.79
C TYR A 173 -10.08 -4.85 -11.02
N SER A 174 -9.16 -5.78 -11.19
CA SER A 174 -9.07 -7.00 -10.38
C SER A 174 -8.15 -6.76 -9.19
N ILE A 175 -8.70 -6.14 -8.14
CA ILE A 175 -7.90 -5.81 -6.96
C ILE A 175 -7.71 -7.06 -6.12
N ALA A 176 -6.44 -7.42 -5.97
CA ALA A 176 -6.01 -8.52 -5.13
C ALA A 176 -6.78 -9.82 -5.39
N SER A 177 -6.64 -10.31 -6.60
CA SER A 177 -7.20 -11.58 -7.09
C SER A 177 -6.78 -12.80 -6.27
N CYS A 178 -5.72 -12.68 -5.45
CA CYS A 178 -5.25 -13.70 -4.52
C CYS A 178 -5.99 -13.68 -3.16
N TRP A 179 -6.78 -12.64 -2.85
CA TRP A 179 -7.55 -12.55 -1.62
C TRP A 179 -8.77 -13.46 -1.62
N VAL A 180 -9.32 -13.70 -0.42
CA VAL A 180 -10.58 -14.44 -0.27
C VAL A 180 -11.73 -13.45 -0.30
N TRP A 181 -12.34 -13.30 -1.47
CA TRP A 181 -13.57 -12.55 -1.64
C TRP A 181 -14.78 -13.45 -1.44
N THR A 182 -15.71 -13.00 -0.60
CA THR A 182 -16.96 -13.72 -0.33
C THR A 182 -18.10 -12.99 -1.02
N ARG A 183 -18.91 -13.73 -1.78
CA ARG A 183 -20.19 -13.23 -2.32
C ARG A 183 -21.19 -13.07 -1.18
N LEU A 184 -21.94 -11.98 -1.19
CA LEU A 184 -23.13 -11.81 -0.35
C LEU A 184 -24.38 -12.04 -1.20
N ASP A 185 -25.32 -12.81 -0.64
CA ASP A 185 -26.58 -13.18 -1.26
C ASP A 185 -27.73 -12.27 -0.81
#